data_AF-A0A925WLC2-F1
#
_entry.id   AF-A0A925WLC2-F1
#
_cell.length_a   1.000
_cell.length_b   1.000
_cell.length_c   1.000
_cell.angle_alpha   90.00
_cell.angle_beta   90.00
_cell.angle_gamma   90.00
#
_symmetry.space_group_name_H-M   'P 1'
#
loop_
_entity.id
_entity.type
_entity.pdbx_description
1 polymer ?
#
loop_
_entity_poly.entity_id
_entity_poly.type
_entity_poly.pdbx_seq_one_letter_code
_entity_poly.pdbx_strand_id
1 'polypeptide(L)'
;MMGRTVPEVDVNEDETAIPLPAPRKRGVVGRVGCVGALLLWLIVILFPAFLLVLAVQGEVTVWHGSDVPEPGLHPLLQVNLLMEIQTRGVSITTSTPSTQPGDLTCMQTEVRFVLWQGTGDNVGYCDCYTRANAQAPWQFVRMGQGACAVLSTKD
;
A
#
# COMPACT_ATOMS: atom_id res chain seq x y z
N MET A 1 -21.36 78.82 -55.37
CA MET A 1 -21.97 77.48 -55.25
C MET A 1 -20.87 76.46 -55.51
N MET A 2 -20.22 75.96 -54.46
CA MET A 2 -19.26 74.86 -54.56
C MET A 2 -19.70 73.79 -53.54
N GLY A 3 -20.29 72.71 -54.05
CA GLY A 3 -20.60 71.51 -53.27
C GLY A 3 -19.30 70.78 -52.94
N ARG A 4 -19.04 70.58 -51.65
CA ARG A 4 -18.05 69.61 -51.19
C ARG A 4 -18.73 68.25 -51.13
N THR A 5 -18.23 67.31 -51.90
CA THR A 5 -18.53 65.88 -51.80
C THR A 5 -17.99 65.36 -50.47
N VAL A 6 -18.86 64.74 -49.68
CA VAL A 6 -18.50 63.96 -48.49
C VAL A 6 -17.92 62.62 -48.99
N PRO A 7 -16.72 62.20 -48.55
CA PRO A 7 -16.27 60.84 -48.80
C PRO A 7 -17.03 59.87 -47.88
N GLU A 8 -17.75 58.94 -48.50
CA GLU A 8 -18.33 57.74 -47.88
C GLU A 8 -17.17 56.92 -47.31
N VAL A 9 -17.09 56.81 -45.99
CA VAL A 9 -16.12 55.92 -45.33
C VAL A 9 -16.77 54.55 -45.26
N ASP A 10 -16.38 53.67 -46.19
CA ASP A 10 -16.71 52.25 -46.15
C ASP A 10 -16.08 51.63 -44.89
N VAL A 11 -16.90 51.42 -43.87
CA VAL A 11 -16.55 50.62 -42.70
C VAL A 11 -16.55 49.16 -43.14
N ASN A 12 -15.40 48.69 -43.63
CA ASN A 12 -15.16 47.26 -43.81
C ASN A 12 -15.15 46.59 -42.43
N GLU A 13 -16.19 45.82 -42.15
CA GLU A 13 -16.33 44.92 -40.99
C GLU A 13 -15.41 43.69 -41.12
N ASP A 14 -14.13 43.90 -41.44
CA ASP A 14 -13.15 42.83 -41.51
C ASP A 14 -12.71 42.46 -40.09
N GLU A 15 -13.52 41.58 -39.49
CA GLU A 15 -13.02 40.38 -38.84
C GLU A 15 -11.99 40.60 -37.72
N THR A 16 -12.40 41.25 -36.64
CA THR A 16 -11.74 41.10 -35.32
C THR A 16 -12.12 39.74 -34.71
N ALA A 17 -11.90 38.65 -35.44
CA ALA A 17 -11.95 37.31 -34.88
C ALA A 17 -10.73 37.14 -33.96
N ILE A 18 -10.89 37.49 -32.67
CA ILE A 18 -9.92 37.12 -31.65
C ILE A 18 -9.81 35.59 -31.70
N PRO A 19 -8.65 35.01 -32.07
CA PRO A 19 -8.53 33.57 -32.14
C PRO A 19 -8.73 33.04 -30.72
N LEU A 20 -9.86 32.39 -30.48
CA LEU A 20 -10.13 31.72 -29.21
C LEU A 20 -8.96 30.77 -28.94
N PRO A 21 -8.27 30.91 -27.79
CA PRO A 21 -7.11 30.07 -27.50
C PRO A 21 -7.55 28.61 -27.55
N ALA A 22 -6.92 27.83 -28.44
CA ALA A 22 -7.22 26.42 -28.64
C ALA A 22 -7.24 25.70 -27.27
N PRO A 23 -8.21 24.78 -27.04
CA PRO A 23 -8.32 24.08 -25.76
C PRO A 23 -7.02 23.32 -25.51
N ARG A 24 -6.21 23.80 -24.55
CA ARG A 24 -5.02 23.10 -24.07
C ARG A 24 -5.51 21.75 -23.56
N LYS A 25 -5.27 20.70 -24.36
CA LYS A 25 -5.40 19.31 -23.90
C LYS A 25 -4.42 19.16 -22.74
N ARG A 26 -4.90 19.36 -21.51
CA ARG A 26 -4.16 19.04 -20.28
C ARG A 26 -3.99 17.52 -20.31
N GLY A 27 -2.89 17.09 -20.93
CA GLY A 27 -2.58 15.69 -21.14
C GLY A 27 -2.56 14.96 -19.81
N VAL A 28 -3.01 13.71 -19.83
CA VAL A 28 -3.06 12.78 -18.69
C VAL A 28 -1.72 12.77 -17.91
N VAL A 29 -0.60 13.00 -18.60
CA VAL A 29 0.76 13.17 -18.04
C VAL A 29 0.84 14.26 -16.96
N GLY A 30 0.15 15.39 -17.12
CA GLY A 30 0.12 16.46 -16.11
C GLY A 30 -0.69 16.10 -14.87
N ARG A 31 -1.69 15.22 -15.00
CA ARG A 31 -2.48 14.71 -13.86
C ARG A 31 -1.70 13.68 -13.07
N VAL A 32 -0.98 12.78 -13.73
CA VAL A 32 -0.12 11.79 -13.06
C VAL A 32 1.02 12.47 -12.31
N GLY A 33 1.66 13.49 -12.90
CA GLY A 33 2.68 14.27 -12.22
C GLY A 33 2.15 15.03 -11.00
N CYS A 34 0.96 15.63 -11.10
CA CYS A 34 0.32 16.33 -9.98
C CYS A 34 -0.06 15.37 -8.84
N VAL A 35 -0.64 14.21 -9.16
CA VAL A 35 -0.97 13.17 -8.16
C VAL A 35 0.30 12.63 -7.51
N GLY A 36 1.36 12.39 -8.28
CA GLY A 36 2.64 11.94 -7.73
C GLY A 36 3.27 12.97 -6.77
N ALA A 37 3.26 14.26 -7.15
CA ALA A 37 3.75 15.33 -6.29
C ALA A 37 2.93 15.46 -5.00
N LEU A 38 1.60 15.33 -5.09
CA LEU A 38 0.72 15.33 -3.92
C LEU A 38 0.97 14.13 -3.00
N LEU A 39 1.16 12.93 -3.55
CA LEU A 39 1.49 11.74 -2.76
C LEU A 39 2.85 11.87 -2.07
N LEU A 40 3.86 12.36 -2.77
CA LEU A 40 5.18 12.60 -2.19
C LEU A 40 5.13 13.65 -1.08
N TRP A 41 4.39 14.74 -1.30
CA TRP A 41 4.15 15.77 -0.29
C TRP A 41 3.46 15.20 0.96
N LEU A 42 2.43 14.37 0.75
CA LEU A 42 1.72 13.69 1.84
C LEU A 42 2.64 12.78 2.64
N ILE A 43 3.50 12.00 1.97
CA ILE A 43 4.49 11.12 2.62
C ILE A 43 5.47 11.95 3.46
N VAL A 44 5.99 13.06 2.94
CA VAL A 44 6.94 13.92 3.68
C VAL A 44 6.33 14.46 4.99
N ILE A 45 5.04 14.79 4.98
CA ILE A 45 4.34 15.29 6.17
C ILE A 45 3.92 14.15 7.11
N LEU A 46 3.44 13.03 6.58
CA LEU A 46 2.97 11.89 7.40
C LEU A 46 4.10 11.09 8.01
N PHE A 47 5.24 10.98 7.33
CA PHE A 47 6.37 10.18 7.77
C PHE A 47 6.86 10.52 9.18
N PRO A 48 7.13 11.79 9.56
CA PRO A 48 7.55 12.11 10.93
C PRO A 48 6.45 11.80 11.97
N ALA A 49 5.18 12.01 11.64
CA ALA A 49 4.08 11.68 12.54
C ALA A 49 3.97 10.16 12.75
N PHE A 50 4.13 9.38 11.68
CA PHE A 50 4.16 7.92 11.73
C PHE A 50 5.32 7.42 12.59
N LEU A 51 6.52 7.97 12.44
CA LEU A 51 7.67 7.62 13.27
C LEU A 51 7.45 7.94 14.75
N LEU A 52 6.80 9.07 15.05
CA LEU A 52 6.47 9.44 16.43
C LEU A 52 5.49 8.44 17.05
N VAL A 53 4.44 8.06 16.33
CA VAL A 53 3.49 7.03 16.76
C VAL A 53 4.21 5.71 17.05
N LEU A 54 5.08 5.30 16.14
CA LEU A 54 5.86 4.07 16.26
C LEU A 54 6.84 4.12 17.45
N ALA A 55 7.43 5.28 17.73
CA ALA A 55 8.29 5.50 18.89
C ALA A 55 7.53 5.48 20.23
N VAL A 56 6.27 5.93 20.26
CA VAL A 56 5.44 5.96 21.49
C VAL A 56 4.78 4.61 21.76
N GLN A 57 4.21 3.98 20.74
CA GLN A 57 3.45 2.73 20.88
C GLN A 57 4.37 1.50 20.83
N GLY A 58 5.55 1.61 20.22
CA GLY A 58 6.46 0.49 20.01
C GLY A 58 6.03 -0.41 18.85
N GLU A 59 4.73 -0.62 18.64
CA GLU A 59 4.21 -1.43 17.55
C GLU A 59 3.01 -0.81 16.84
N VAL A 60 2.86 -1.15 15.56
CA VAL A 60 1.70 -0.83 14.73
C VAL A 60 1.24 -2.13 14.08
N THR A 61 0.04 -2.60 14.43
CA THR A 61 -0.50 -3.88 13.98
C THR A 61 -1.80 -3.70 13.19
N VAL A 62 -1.84 -4.28 12.01
CA VAL A 62 -3.03 -4.43 11.16
C VAL A 62 -3.43 -5.90 11.18
N TRP A 63 -4.64 -6.17 11.65
CA TRP A 63 -5.17 -7.52 11.77
C TRP A 63 -5.87 -7.96 10.48
N HIS A 64 -5.86 -9.27 10.22
CA HIS A 64 -6.67 -9.86 9.17
C HIS A 64 -8.17 -9.79 9.49
N GLY A 65 -9.01 -9.94 8.46
CA GLY A 65 -10.46 -10.07 8.61
C GLY A 65 -10.88 -11.38 9.31
N SER A 66 -12.18 -11.57 9.53
CA SER A 66 -12.71 -12.70 10.32
C SER A 66 -12.64 -14.09 9.68
N ASP A 67 -12.17 -14.22 8.44
CA ASP A 67 -12.10 -15.52 7.72
C ASP A 67 -10.72 -16.18 7.84
N VAL A 68 -9.83 -15.67 8.68
CA VAL A 68 -8.53 -16.30 8.94
C VAL A 68 -8.50 -17.08 10.26
N PRO A 69 -7.78 -18.21 10.33
CA PRO A 69 -7.43 -18.85 11.59
C PRO A 69 -6.68 -17.89 12.53
N GLU A 70 -7.17 -17.80 13.77
CA GLU A 70 -6.56 -17.04 14.86
C GLU A 70 -6.07 -15.63 14.45
N PRO A 71 -7.00 -14.70 14.11
CA PRO A 71 -6.63 -13.39 13.60
C PRO A 71 -5.77 -12.57 14.57
N GLY A 72 -5.83 -12.85 15.88
CA GLY A 72 -4.99 -12.20 16.90
C GLY A 72 -3.56 -12.74 17.01
N LEU A 73 -3.25 -13.87 16.38
CA LEU A 73 -1.89 -14.45 16.35
C LEU A 73 -1.19 -14.22 15.01
N HIS A 74 -1.98 -14.04 13.94
CA HIS A 74 -1.47 -13.79 12.59
C HIS A 74 -1.87 -12.38 12.14
N PRO A 75 -1.00 -11.36 12.32
CA PRO A 75 -1.27 -10.02 11.82
C PRO A 75 -1.03 -9.94 10.31
N LEU A 76 -1.87 -9.20 9.59
CA LEU A 76 -1.68 -8.93 8.17
C LEU A 76 -0.38 -8.16 7.95
N LEU A 77 -0.15 -7.14 8.76
CA LEU A 77 1.07 -6.35 8.79
C LEU A 77 1.30 -5.86 10.22
N GLN A 78 2.43 -6.21 10.80
CA GLN A 78 2.88 -5.66 12.08
C GLN A 78 4.26 -5.05 11.90
N VAL A 79 4.41 -3.81 12.31
CA VAL A 79 5.69 -3.12 12.36
C VAL A 79 6.02 -2.86 13.82
N ASN A 80 7.14 -3.39 14.30
CA ASN A 80 7.55 -3.27 15.70
C ASN A 80 8.95 -2.65 15.79
N LEU A 81 9.14 -1.74 16.74
CA LEU A 81 10.39 -1.06 17.03
C LEU A 81 11.20 -1.87 18.03
N LEU A 82 12.35 -2.38 17.60
CA LEU A 82 13.30 -3.06 18.47
C LEU A 82 14.19 -2.01 19.13
N MET A 83 14.16 -1.96 20.46
CA MET A 83 14.92 -1.02 21.29
C MET A 83 15.83 -1.71 22.31
N GLU A 84 16.04 -3.02 22.17
CA GLU A 84 16.99 -3.79 22.99
C GLU A 84 18.41 -3.21 22.93
N ILE A 85 19.16 -3.40 24.02
CA ILE A 85 20.51 -2.84 24.20
C ILE A 85 21.46 -3.28 23.07
N GLN A 86 21.33 -4.53 22.62
CA GLN A 86 22.23 -5.14 21.62
C GLN A 86 21.65 -5.16 20.21
N THR A 87 20.34 -4.92 20.06
CA THR A 87 19.63 -5.00 18.78
C THR A 87 18.65 -3.86 18.68
N ARG A 88 18.91 -2.93 17.76
CA ARG A 88 18.00 -1.82 17.47
C ARG A 88 17.63 -1.82 16.00
N GLY A 89 16.35 -1.69 15.75
CA GLY A 89 15.82 -1.87 14.42
C GLY A 89 14.32 -1.75 14.36
N VAL A 90 13.80 -2.13 13.21
CA VAL A 90 12.37 -2.34 13.01
C VAL A 90 12.19 -3.77 12.51
N SER A 91 11.26 -4.51 13.10
CA SER A 91 10.76 -5.76 12.52
C SER A 91 9.46 -5.52 11.79
N ILE A 92 9.33 -6.21 10.67
CA ILE A 92 8.14 -6.19 9.83
C ILE A 92 7.67 -7.64 9.74
N THR A 93 6.53 -7.90 10.34
CA THR A 93 5.87 -9.21 10.30
C THR A 93 4.69 -9.14 9.36
N THR A 94 4.61 -10.07 8.43
CA THR A 94 3.48 -10.21 7.50
C THR A 94 3.04 -11.65 7.46
N SER A 95 1.73 -11.89 7.56
CA SER A 95 1.17 -13.23 7.43
C SER A 95 0.26 -13.33 6.20
N THR A 96 0.35 -14.47 5.50
CA THR A 96 -0.44 -14.75 4.31
C THR A 96 -1.13 -16.11 4.43
N PRO A 97 -2.43 -16.21 4.14
CA PRO A 97 -3.13 -17.48 4.11
C PRO A 97 -2.77 -18.26 2.84
N SER A 98 -2.49 -19.55 3.01
CA SER A 98 -2.28 -20.52 1.94
C SER A 98 -3.21 -21.70 2.17
N THR A 99 -4.25 -21.78 1.35
CA THR A 99 -5.20 -22.91 1.38
C THR A 99 -4.58 -24.11 0.66
N GLN A 100 -4.48 -25.23 1.36
CA GLN A 100 -3.97 -26.50 0.85
C GLN A 100 -5.11 -27.48 0.56
N PRO A 101 -4.89 -28.50 -0.30
CA PRO A 101 -5.86 -29.56 -0.51
C PRO A 101 -6.16 -30.34 0.79
N GLY A 102 -7.45 -30.62 1.05
CA GLY A 102 -7.91 -31.40 2.20
C GLY A 102 -8.34 -30.60 3.44
N ASP A 103 -9.01 -29.46 3.26
CA ASP A 103 -9.53 -28.58 4.33
C ASP A 103 -8.45 -28.08 5.31
N LEU A 104 -7.21 -27.97 4.82
CA LEU A 104 -6.07 -27.44 5.56
C LEU A 104 -5.78 -26.01 5.08
N THR A 105 -5.82 -25.05 5.99
CA THR A 105 -5.41 -23.66 5.75
C THR A 105 -4.17 -23.37 6.56
N CYS A 106 -3.09 -23.00 5.90
CA CYS A 106 -1.84 -22.65 6.57
C CYS A 106 -1.56 -21.14 6.49
N MET A 107 -1.11 -20.57 7.59
CA MET A 107 -0.63 -19.19 7.67
C MET A 107 0.88 -19.19 7.53
N GLN A 108 1.37 -18.56 6.46
CA GLN A 108 2.79 -18.28 6.30
C GLN A 108 3.09 -16.91 6.88
N THR A 109 3.84 -16.89 7.98
CA THR A 109 4.27 -15.69 8.67
C THR A 109 5.74 -15.44 8.39
N GLU A 110 6.04 -14.32 7.74
CA GLU A 110 7.41 -13.87 7.49
C GLU A 110 7.73 -12.70 8.41
N VAL A 111 8.87 -12.78 9.10
CA VAL A 111 9.42 -11.70 9.91
C VAL A 111 10.72 -11.25 9.27
N ARG A 112 10.75 -9.97 8.90
CA ARG A 112 11.92 -9.31 8.32
C ARG A 112 12.45 -8.28 9.28
N PHE A 113 13.78 -8.17 9.36
CA PHE A 113 14.43 -7.21 10.24
C PHE A 113 15.18 -6.15 9.44
N VAL A 114 14.95 -4.89 9.78
CA VAL A 114 15.72 -3.74 9.32
C VAL A 114 16.46 -3.17 10.53
N LEU A 115 17.68 -3.65 10.75
CA LEU A 115 18.48 -3.29 11.91
C LEU A 115 19.51 -2.21 11.54
N TRP A 116 19.65 -1.19 12.39
CA TRP A 116 20.78 -0.26 12.35
C TRP A 116 21.81 -0.54 13.44
N GLN A 117 21.49 -1.45 14.37
CA GLN A 117 22.41 -1.97 15.37
C GLN A 117 22.11 -3.45 15.63
N GLY A 118 23.15 -4.28 15.65
CA GLY A 118 23.04 -5.73 15.83
C GLY A 118 22.85 -6.50 14.53
N THR A 119 22.61 -7.80 14.65
CA THR A 119 22.39 -8.74 13.53
C THR A 119 21.12 -9.54 13.78
N GLY A 120 20.39 -9.88 12.72
CA GLY A 120 19.19 -10.70 12.79
C GLY A 120 18.87 -11.26 11.41
N ASP A 121 18.53 -12.55 11.37
CA ASP A 121 18.15 -13.23 10.15
C ASP A 121 16.64 -13.16 9.93
N ASN A 122 16.22 -13.06 8.68
CA ASN A 122 14.81 -13.16 8.33
C ASN A 122 14.33 -14.58 8.64
N VAL A 123 13.17 -14.67 9.28
CA VAL A 123 12.59 -15.94 9.72
C VAL A 123 11.19 -16.10 9.15
N GLY A 124 10.86 -17.32 8.75
CA GLY A 124 9.54 -17.68 8.27
C GLY A 124 9.00 -18.84 9.09
N TYR A 125 7.70 -18.80 9.38
CA TYR A 125 6.98 -19.86 10.07
C TYR A 125 5.72 -20.20 9.29
N CYS A 126 5.29 -21.45 9.39
CA CYS A 126 4.07 -21.94 8.78
C CYS A 126 3.20 -22.64 9.83
N ASP A 127 2.05 -22.05 10.13
CA ASP A 127 1.09 -22.60 11.08
C ASP A 127 -0.15 -23.10 10.33
N CYS A 128 -0.42 -24.39 10.38
CA CYS A 128 -1.52 -25.02 9.68
C CYS A 128 -2.68 -25.34 10.60
N TYR A 129 -3.87 -25.00 10.13
CA TYR A 129 -5.14 -25.15 10.81
C TYR A 129 -6.13 -25.90 9.93
N THR A 130 -7.09 -26.58 10.55
CA THR A 130 -8.22 -27.19 9.87
C THR A 130 -9.53 -26.73 10.51
N ARG A 131 -10.61 -26.70 9.74
CA ARG A 131 -11.97 -26.49 10.25
C ARG A 131 -12.89 -27.48 9.58
N ALA A 132 -13.79 -28.09 10.34
CA ALA A 132 -14.76 -29.04 9.78
C ALA A 132 -15.75 -28.36 8.83
N ASN A 133 -16.14 -27.11 9.13
CA ASN A 133 -17.09 -26.29 8.37
C ASN A 133 -16.74 -24.81 8.54
N ALA A 134 -17.32 -23.90 7.74
CA ALA A 134 -17.08 -22.46 7.84
C ALA A 134 -17.46 -21.83 9.21
N GLN A 135 -18.38 -22.47 9.94
CA GLN A 135 -18.84 -22.04 11.27
C GLN A 135 -18.13 -22.76 12.41
N ALA A 136 -17.31 -23.78 12.11
CA ALA A 136 -16.57 -24.52 13.12
C ALA A 136 -15.32 -23.71 13.54
N PRO A 137 -14.89 -23.81 14.81
CA PRO A 137 -13.65 -23.21 15.25
C PRO A 137 -12.47 -23.84 14.50
N TRP A 138 -11.45 -23.01 14.22
CA TRP A 138 -10.19 -23.50 13.70
C TRP A 138 -9.49 -24.36 14.73
N GLN A 139 -8.93 -25.48 14.28
CA GLN A 139 -8.12 -26.37 15.09
C GLN A 139 -6.69 -26.34 14.57
N PHE A 140 -5.74 -26.08 15.47
CA PHE A 140 -4.32 -26.14 15.16
C PHE A 140 -3.91 -27.58 14.86
N VAL A 141 -3.20 -27.78 13.74
CA VAL A 141 -2.73 -29.09 13.29
C VAL A 141 -1.22 -29.21 13.50
N ARG A 142 -0.46 -28.23 13.02
CA ARG A 142 1.02 -28.29 12.97
C ARG A 142 1.65 -26.93 12.74
N MET A 143 2.84 -26.76 13.30
CA MET A 143 3.75 -25.63 13.05
C MET A 143 5.00 -26.16 12.35
N GLY A 144 5.53 -25.39 11.40
CA GLY A 144 6.79 -25.65 10.71
C GLY A 144 7.62 -24.38 10.59
N GLN A 145 8.94 -24.55 10.46
CA GLN A 145 9.86 -23.47 10.10
C GLN A 145 9.99 -23.39 8.58
N GLY A 146 10.05 -22.18 8.04
CA GLY A 146 10.15 -21.89 6.62
C GLY A 146 8.79 -21.66 5.95
N ALA A 147 8.81 -21.69 4.61
CA ALA A 147 7.62 -21.48 3.80
C ALA A 147 6.62 -22.64 3.95
N CYS A 148 5.32 -22.34 3.77
CA CYS A 148 4.31 -23.38 3.71
C CYS A 148 4.48 -24.22 2.44
N ALA A 149 5.18 -25.35 2.56
CA ALA A 149 5.26 -26.31 1.49
C ALA A 149 3.86 -26.85 1.20
N VAL A 150 3.43 -26.72 -0.05
CA VAL A 150 2.28 -27.46 -0.57
C VAL A 150 2.62 -28.92 -0.38
N LEU A 151 1.81 -29.67 0.36
CA LEU A 151 1.91 -31.12 0.41
C LEU A 151 1.66 -31.65 -1.00
N SER A 152 2.72 -31.73 -1.82
CA SER A 152 2.71 -32.57 -3.00
C SER A 152 2.69 -33.98 -2.46
N THR A 153 1.49 -34.56 -2.34
CA THR A 153 1.29 -36.00 -2.32
C THR A 153 2.02 -36.54 -3.54
N LYS A 154 3.23 -37.06 -3.33
CA LYS A 154 3.91 -37.89 -4.30
C LYS A 154 3.55 -39.32 -3.90
N ASP A 155 2.68 -39.90 -4.72
CA ASP A 155 2.23 -41.29 -4.67
C ASP A 155 3.39 -42.29 -4.52
#